data_AF-A0A9X8DU08-F1
#
_entry.id   AF-A0A9X8DU08-F1
#
_cell.length_a   1.000
_cell.length_b   1.000
_cell.length_c   1.000
_cell.angle_alpha   90.00
_cell.angle_beta   90.00
_cell.angle_gamma   90.00
#
_symmetry.space_group_name_H-M   'P 1'
#
loop_
_entity.id
_entity.type
_entity.pdbx_description
1 polymer ?
#
loop_
_entity_poly.entity_id
_entity_poly.type
_entity_poly.pdbx_seq_one_letter_code
_entity_poly.pdbx_strand_id
1 'polypeptide(L)'
;MTSLDGWEETDSDMDWDLHWADVGWVREYFDVMQPKLHEHQRLNHFKNHYELTRKDLLVKNLKRMKKQQAKSELSVPPADFWSLTFVLPMEYGMFLEEFKRFPGAMWIMKPIGKAQGKGIFLFEKLSQISDWKKDHTWKPDGLQAKTSDTYIVQKYIENPYTIGGKKFDLRLYVLVTSFSPLVVWTYRAGIYNRLLTDYLLYQWLNCS
;
A
#
# COMPACT_ATOMS: atom_id res chain seq x y z
N MET A 1 22.64 8.19 -26.13
CA MET A 1 22.28 8.34 -24.70
C MET A 1 21.99 9.80 -24.45
N THR A 2 20.74 10.14 -24.17
CA THR A 2 20.36 11.52 -23.85
C THR A 2 20.80 11.83 -22.43
N SER A 3 21.98 12.45 -22.28
CA SER A 3 22.40 13.06 -21.02
C SER A 3 21.34 14.07 -20.62
N LEU A 4 20.70 13.87 -19.46
CA LEU A 4 20.04 14.96 -18.77
C LEU A 4 21.15 15.96 -18.38
N ASP A 5 21.01 17.22 -18.80
CA ASP A 5 22.02 18.29 -18.67
C ASP A 5 22.96 18.12 -17.46
N GLY A 6 24.22 17.77 -17.73
CA GLY A 6 25.29 17.69 -16.72
C GLY A 6 25.43 16.36 -15.96
N TRP A 7 24.67 15.32 -16.29
CA TRP A 7 24.81 13.99 -15.69
C TRP A 7 25.43 12.98 -16.66
N GLU A 8 26.42 12.24 -16.17
CA GLU A 8 27.07 11.14 -16.87
C GLU A 8 26.73 9.80 -16.17
N GLU A 9 26.35 8.80 -16.96
CA GLU A 9 26.10 7.45 -16.46
C GLU A 9 27.43 6.76 -16.19
N THR A 10 27.51 6.00 -15.10
CA THR A 10 28.73 5.33 -14.63
C THR A 10 28.42 3.89 -14.23
N ASP A 11 29.36 2.98 -14.54
CA ASP A 11 29.32 1.58 -14.14
C ASP A 11 30.06 1.34 -12.80
N SER A 12 30.54 2.39 -12.15
CA SER A 12 31.24 2.27 -10.86
C SER A 12 30.28 1.91 -9.73
N ASP A 13 30.66 0.93 -8.92
CA ASP A 13 29.87 0.52 -7.75
C ASP A 13 29.77 1.60 -6.67
N MET A 14 30.76 2.51 -6.59
CA MET A 14 30.90 3.48 -5.50
C MET A 14 31.24 4.91 -5.93
N ASP A 15 31.60 5.14 -7.20
CA ASP A 15 31.94 6.46 -7.74
C ASP A 15 30.76 7.02 -8.53
N TRP A 16 29.78 7.58 -7.79
CA TRP A 16 28.55 8.15 -8.31
C TRP A 16 28.00 9.19 -7.32
N ASP A 17 27.38 10.26 -7.82
CA ASP A 17 26.69 11.25 -6.98
C ASP A 17 25.25 10.85 -6.64
N LEU A 18 24.56 10.21 -7.58
CA LEU A 18 23.18 9.76 -7.44
C LEU A 18 23.06 8.31 -7.91
N HIS A 19 22.59 7.43 -7.02
CA HIS A 19 22.21 6.08 -7.39
C HIS A 19 20.69 5.94 -7.38
N TRP A 20 20.11 5.78 -8.56
CA TRP A 20 18.68 5.53 -8.74
C TRP A 20 18.41 4.03 -8.63
N ALA A 21 18.33 3.53 -7.40
CA ALA A 21 18.16 2.11 -7.13
C ALA A 21 16.69 1.66 -7.24
N ASP A 22 16.48 0.39 -7.60
CA ASP A 22 15.18 -0.25 -7.45
C ASP A 22 14.95 -0.77 -6.02
N VAL A 23 13.70 -1.09 -5.70
CA VAL A 23 13.30 -1.53 -4.36
C VAL A 23 13.93 -2.87 -3.95
N GLY A 24 14.20 -3.77 -4.91
CA GLY A 24 14.87 -5.04 -4.67
C GLY A 24 16.31 -4.80 -4.21
N TRP A 25 17.06 -4.01 -4.97
CA TRP A 25 18.42 -3.62 -4.62
C TRP A 25 18.48 -2.97 -3.23
N VAL A 26 17.59 -2.02 -2.94
CA VAL A 26 17.57 -1.33 -1.64
C VAL A 26 17.33 -2.30 -0.47
N ARG A 27 16.52 -3.35 -0.67
CA ARG A 27 16.26 -4.33 0.40
C ARG A 27 17.45 -5.22 0.69
N GLU A 28 18.26 -5.50 -0.31
CA GLU A 28 19.38 -6.44 -0.21
C GLU A 28 20.68 -5.75 0.19
N TYR A 29 20.93 -4.55 -0.35
CA TYR A 29 22.25 -3.92 -0.28
C TYR A 29 22.30 -2.64 0.57
N PHE A 30 21.17 -1.98 0.84
CA PHE A 30 21.20 -0.66 1.50
C PHE A 30 21.88 -0.69 2.86
N ASP A 31 21.60 -1.69 3.71
CA ASP A 31 22.20 -1.79 5.06
C ASP A 31 23.72 -2.03 5.01
N VAL A 32 24.21 -2.69 3.97
CA VAL A 32 25.65 -2.94 3.76
C VAL A 32 26.34 -1.72 3.15
N MET A 33 25.64 -0.98 2.29
CA MET A 33 26.17 0.19 1.60
C MET A 33 26.15 1.45 2.46
N GLN A 34 25.10 1.66 3.27
CA GLN A 34 24.88 2.90 4.02
C GLN A 34 26.12 3.39 4.80
N PRO A 35 26.88 2.53 5.52
CA PRO A 35 28.07 2.98 6.26
C PRO A 35 29.25 3.38 5.36
N LYS A 36 29.21 3.03 4.07
CA LYS A 36 30.28 3.25 3.09
C LYS A 36 30.03 4.47 2.19
N LEU A 37 28.82 5.03 2.22
CA LEU A 37 28.44 6.15 1.37
C LEU A 37 29.18 7.43 1.79
N HIS A 38 29.68 8.16 0.80
CA HIS A 38 30.24 9.50 1.01
C HIS A 38 29.14 10.54 1.20
N GLU A 39 29.49 11.68 1.82
CA GLU A 39 28.54 12.74 2.17
C GLU A 39 27.82 13.36 0.96
N HIS A 40 28.43 13.34 -0.24
CA HIS A 40 27.82 13.85 -1.46
C HIS A 40 26.81 12.88 -2.10
N GLN A 41 26.92 11.58 -1.81
CA GLN A 41 26.16 10.52 -2.46
C GLN A 41 24.70 10.52 -2.03
N ARG A 42 23.79 10.34 -2.99
CA ARG A 42 22.34 10.34 -2.76
C ARG A 42 21.70 9.08 -3.32
N LEU A 43 20.73 8.55 -2.57
CA LEU A 43 19.87 7.43 -2.97
C LEU A 43 18.42 7.90 -3.04
N ASN A 44 17.67 7.39 -4.01
CA ASN A 44 16.25 7.70 -4.23
C ASN A 44 15.30 7.00 -3.22
N HIS A 45 15.83 6.27 -2.24
CA HIS A 45 15.06 5.55 -1.23
C HIS A 45 15.59 5.76 0.18
N PHE A 46 14.68 5.95 1.13
CA PHE A 46 15.02 5.91 2.55
C PHE A 46 15.02 4.47 3.09
N LYS A 47 15.84 4.25 4.12
CA LYS A 47 15.78 3.07 4.97
C LYS A 47 14.36 2.90 5.52
N ASN A 48 13.90 1.66 5.60
CA ASN A 48 12.57 1.30 6.13
C ASN A 48 11.40 1.94 5.36
N HIS A 49 11.56 2.36 4.10
CA HIS A 49 10.46 2.91 3.29
C HIS A 49 9.22 2.01 3.26
N TYR A 50 9.41 0.69 3.43
CA TYR A 50 8.35 -0.31 3.46
C TYR A 50 7.35 -0.13 4.63
N GLU A 51 7.71 0.60 5.69
CA GLU A 51 6.81 0.92 6.81
C GLU A 51 5.60 1.76 6.37
N LEU A 52 5.75 2.52 5.28
CA LEU A 52 4.67 3.32 4.67
C LEU A 52 4.12 2.70 3.39
N THR A 53 4.89 1.89 2.67
CA THR A 53 4.47 1.36 1.36
C THR A 53 3.88 -0.05 1.42
N ARG A 54 4.21 -0.87 2.43
CA ARG A 54 3.56 -2.16 2.64
C ARG A 54 2.22 -1.99 3.38
N LYS A 55 1.18 -2.64 2.86
CA LYS A 55 -0.21 -2.44 3.34
C LYS A 55 -0.41 -2.81 4.82
N ASP A 56 0.19 -3.91 5.26
CA ASP A 56 0.14 -4.40 6.64
C ASP A 56 0.85 -3.45 7.61
N LEU A 57 2.06 -3.02 7.26
CA LEU A 57 2.87 -2.12 8.08
C LEU A 57 2.26 -0.72 8.15
N LEU A 58 1.75 -0.21 7.03
CA LEU A 58 1.04 1.07 6.98
C LEU A 58 -0.14 1.06 7.96
N VAL A 59 -1.00 0.04 7.90
CA VAL A 59 -2.16 -0.07 8.80
C VAL A 59 -1.74 -0.20 10.25
N LYS A 60 -0.69 -0.99 10.54
CA LYS A 60 -0.13 -1.13 11.89
C LYS A 60 0.39 0.21 12.43
N ASN A 61 1.08 0.98 11.60
CA ASN A 61 1.61 2.30 11.96
C ASN A 61 0.50 3.33 12.17
N LEU A 62 -0.54 3.34 11.33
CA LEU A 62 -1.73 4.19 11.50
C LEU A 62 -2.49 3.86 12.79
N LYS A 63 -2.70 2.57 13.10
CA LYS A 63 -3.30 2.13 14.37
C LYS A 63 -2.45 2.57 15.58
N ARG A 64 -1.12 2.44 15.50
CA ARG A 64 -0.20 2.90 16.55
C ARG A 64 -0.30 4.41 16.77
N MET A 65 -0.31 5.19 15.69
CA MET A 65 -0.47 6.64 15.73
C MET A 65 -1.78 7.05 16.40
N LYS A 66 -2.92 6.44 16.01
CA LYS A 66 -4.23 6.72 16.63
C LYS A 66 -4.25 6.43 18.13
N LYS A 67 -3.62 5.32 18.56
CA LYS A 67 -3.50 4.97 19.98
C LYS A 67 -2.62 5.96 20.76
N GLN A 68 -1.57 6.50 20.14
CA GLN A 68 -0.71 7.52 20.74
C GLN A 68 -1.43 8.87 20.84
N GLN A 69 -2.17 9.27 19.80
CA GLN A 69 -2.99 10.49 19.80
C GLN A 69 -4.07 10.43 20.89
N ALA A 70 -4.76 9.30 21.06
CA ALA A 70 -5.77 9.14 22.10
C ALA A 70 -5.22 9.26 23.55
N LYS A 71 -3.90 9.14 23.73
CA LYS A 71 -3.22 9.31 25.01
C LYS A 71 -2.59 10.70 25.17
N SER A 72 -2.52 11.47 24.09
CA SER A 72 -1.91 12.80 24.07
C SER A 72 -2.98 13.84 24.35
N GLU A 73 -2.67 14.83 25.18
CA GLU A 73 -3.54 15.99 25.42
C GLU A 73 -3.47 17.00 24.27
N LEU A 74 -2.58 16.80 23.28
CA LEU A 74 -2.55 17.66 22.09
C LEU A 74 -3.82 17.48 21.26
N SER A 75 -4.48 18.61 20.98
CA SER A 75 -5.70 18.76 20.18
C SER A 75 -5.51 18.51 18.68
N VAL A 76 -4.75 17.48 18.30
CA VAL A 76 -4.68 17.05 16.89
C VAL A 76 -5.90 16.17 16.64
N PRO A 77 -6.79 16.56 15.70
CA PRO A 77 -7.95 15.74 15.40
C PRO A 77 -7.49 14.33 14.98
N PRO A 78 -8.17 13.28 15.46
CA PRO A 78 -7.81 11.93 15.11
C PRO A 78 -7.80 11.77 13.60
N ALA A 79 -6.73 11.17 13.09
CA ALA A 79 -6.67 10.84 11.68
C ALA A 79 -7.75 9.80 11.36
N ASP A 80 -8.83 10.21 10.72
CA ASP A 80 -9.96 9.34 10.31
C ASP A 80 -10.07 9.25 8.78
N PHE A 81 -8.92 9.33 8.09
CA PHE A 81 -8.87 9.30 6.62
C PHE A 81 -8.75 7.89 6.02
N TRP A 82 -8.67 6.83 6.83
CA TRP A 82 -8.60 5.44 6.35
C TRP A 82 -9.79 4.61 6.86
N SER A 83 -10.25 3.68 6.01
CA SER A 83 -11.33 2.75 6.32
C SER A 83 -10.88 1.64 7.28
N LEU A 84 -11.81 1.11 8.08
CA LEU A 84 -11.58 0.00 9.01
C LEU A 84 -10.85 -1.17 8.33
N THR A 85 -9.69 -1.55 8.85
CA THR A 85 -8.77 -2.51 8.21
C THR A 85 -8.15 -3.49 9.21
N PHE A 86 -8.04 -4.75 8.81
CA PHE A 86 -7.49 -5.87 9.57
C PHE A 86 -6.44 -6.63 8.77
N VAL A 87 -5.40 -7.14 9.44
CA VAL A 87 -4.35 -7.97 8.87
C VAL A 87 -4.63 -9.43 9.19
N LEU A 88 -4.91 -10.24 8.18
CA LEU A 88 -5.18 -11.67 8.32
C LEU A 88 -3.92 -12.52 8.09
N PRO A 89 -3.74 -13.64 8.81
CA PRO A 89 -4.71 -14.25 9.75
C PRO A 89 -4.69 -13.67 11.17
N MET A 90 -3.72 -12.82 11.50
CA MET A 90 -3.45 -12.37 12.88
C MET A 90 -4.64 -11.67 13.57
N GLU A 91 -5.40 -10.86 12.83
CA GLU A 91 -6.53 -10.09 13.35
C GLU A 91 -7.89 -10.71 12.95
N TYR A 92 -7.94 -12.01 12.63
CA TYR A 92 -9.17 -12.66 12.16
C TYR A 92 -10.34 -12.57 13.15
N GLY A 93 -10.08 -12.78 14.45
CA GLY A 93 -11.12 -12.67 15.49
C GLY A 93 -11.72 -11.26 15.55
N MET A 94 -10.88 -10.23 15.57
CA MET A 94 -11.32 -8.83 15.57
C MET A 94 -12.11 -8.48 14.30
N PHE A 95 -11.65 -8.99 13.15
CA PHE A 95 -12.38 -8.84 11.90
C PHE A 95 -13.78 -9.47 11.98
N LEU A 96 -13.92 -10.69 12.49
CA LEU A 96 -15.21 -11.36 12.61
C LEU A 96 -16.21 -10.60 13.50
N GLU A 97 -15.74 -9.99 14.58
CA GLU A 97 -16.58 -9.16 15.44
C GLU A 97 -17.13 -7.94 14.71
N GLU A 98 -16.27 -7.20 14.01
CA GLU A 98 -16.68 -6.01 13.24
C GLU A 98 -17.51 -6.38 12.01
N PHE A 99 -17.20 -7.48 11.34
CA PHE A 99 -17.99 -7.99 10.23
C PHE A 99 -19.46 -8.24 10.64
N LYS A 100 -19.69 -8.80 11.83
CA LYS A 100 -21.04 -9.01 12.38
C LYS A 100 -21.77 -7.71 12.71
N ARG A 101 -21.06 -6.63 13.05
CA ARG A 101 -21.63 -5.31 13.34
C ARG A 101 -22.10 -4.56 12.10
N PHE A 102 -21.59 -4.93 10.93
CA PHE A 102 -21.95 -4.32 9.64
C PHE A 102 -22.55 -5.37 8.68
N PRO A 103 -23.74 -5.92 8.98
CA PRO A 103 -24.38 -6.89 8.10
C PRO A 103 -24.66 -6.29 6.73
N GLY A 104 -24.29 -7.01 5.67
CA GLY A 104 -24.47 -6.57 4.27
C GLY A 104 -23.49 -5.51 3.79
N ALA A 105 -22.56 -5.05 4.64
CA ALA A 105 -21.51 -4.15 4.18
C ALA A 105 -20.51 -4.90 3.28
N MET A 106 -20.01 -4.19 2.28
CA MET A 106 -19.05 -4.74 1.34
C MET A 106 -17.62 -4.60 1.86
N TRP A 107 -16.79 -5.62 1.64
CA TRP A 107 -15.41 -5.69 2.12
C TRP A 107 -14.46 -6.02 0.98
N ILE A 108 -13.22 -5.54 1.09
CA ILE A 108 -12.17 -5.77 0.09
C ILE A 108 -10.97 -6.47 0.74
N MET A 109 -10.57 -7.60 0.16
CA MET A 109 -9.33 -8.31 0.46
C MET A 109 -8.24 -7.89 -0.50
N LYS A 110 -7.04 -7.62 0.03
CA LYS A 110 -5.86 -7.26 -0.76
C LYS A 110 -4.62 -7.99 -0.24
N PRO A 111 -3.82 -8.64 -1.10
CA PRO A 111 -2.53 -9.21 -0.70
C PRO A 111 -1.54 -8.11 -0.32
N ILE A 112 -0.70 -8.37 0.69
CA ILE A 112 0.25 -7.35 1.21
C ILE A 112 1.33 -6.98 0.18
N GLY A 113 1.86 -7.98 -0.54
CA GLY A 113 3.05 -7.84 -1.40
C GLY A 113 2.76 -7.74 -2.91
N LYS A 114 1.50 -7.80 -3.34
CA LYS A 114 1.14 -7.64 -4.76
C LYS A 114 0.63 -6.23 -5.06
N ALA A 115 0.82 -5.81 -6.31
CA ALA A 115 0.36 -4.54 -6.86
C ALA A 115 -0.53 -4.78 -8.10
N GLN A 116 -0.97 -3.69 -8.75
CA GLN A 116 -1.74 -3.72 -10.01
C GLN A 116 -3.10 -4.44 -9.93
N GLY A 117 -3.72 -4.48 -8.75
CA GLY A 117 -5.03 -5.10 -8.57
C GLY A 117 -5.02 -6.64 -8.55
N LYS A 118 -3.87 -7.29 -8.72
CA LYS A 118 -3.77 -8.76 -8.74
C LYS A 118 -4.09 -9.35 -7.36
N GLY A 119 -5.06 -10.27 -7.33
CA GLY A 119 -5.51 -10.94 -6.10
C GLY A 119 -6.39 -10.06 -5.20
N ILE A 120 -6.91 -8.94 -5.71
CA ILE A 120 -7.95 -8.18 -5.01
C ILE A 120 -9.28 -8.89 -5.16
N PHE A 121 -10.02 -9.00 -4.06
CA PHE A 121 -11.31 -9.68 -4.02
C PHE A 121 -12.31 -8.88 -3.18
N LEU A 122 -13.54 -8.76 -3.66
CA LEU A 122 -14.64 -8.11 -2.97
C LEU A 122 -15.60 -9.17 -2.45
N PHE A 123 -16.14 -8.97 -1.24
CA PHE A 123 -17.04 -9.93 -0.62
C PHE A 123 -17.99 -9.25 0.37
N GLU A 124 -19.15 -9.87 0.54
CA GLU A 124 -20.19 -9.47 1.52
C GLU A 124 -20.50 -10.61 2.50
N LYS A 125 -20.16 -11.85 2.13
CA LYS A 125 -20.41 -13.05 2.93
C LYS A 125 -19.09 -13.78 3.19
N LEU A 126 -18.92 -14.33 4.40
CA LEU A 126 -17.71 -15.09 4.75
C LEU A 126 -17.53 -16.36 3.91
N SER A 127 -18.62 -16.95 3.41
CA SER A 127 -18.55 -18.11 2.50
C SER A 127 -17.74 -17.80 1.24
N GLN A 128 -17.88 -16.58 0.70
CA GLN A 128 -17.16 -16.13 -0.49
C GLN A 128 -15.63 -16.12 -0.29
N ILE A 129 -15.14 -15.87 0.93
CA ILE A 129 -13.70 -15.96 1.25
C ILE A 129 -13.22 -17.41 1.13
N SER A 130 -13.98 -18.35 1.66
CA SER A 130 -13.64 -19.78 1.65
C SER A 130 -13.59 -20.32 0.23
N ASP A 131 -14.54 -19.94 -0.62
CA ASP A 131 -14.59 -20.36 -2.01
C ASP A 131 -13.45 -19.73 -2.82
N TRP A 132 -13.20 -18.42 -2.63
CA TRP A 132 -12.07 -17.73 -3.27
C TRP A 132 -10.72 -18.40 -2.94
N LYS A 133 -10.51 -18.81 -1.68
CA LYS A 133 -9.30 -19.53 -1.27
C LYS A 133 -9.15 -20.87 -1.99
N LYS A 134 -10.22 -21.63 -2.23
CA LYS A 134 -10.13 -22.92 -2.95
C LYS A 134 -9.67 -22.71 -4.39
N ASP A 135 -10.23 -21.70 -5.07
CA ASP A 135 -9.89 -21.41 -6.46
C ASP A 135 -8.46 -20.85 -6.62
N HIS A 136 -7.99 -20.07 -5.63
CA HIS A 136 -6.67 -19.43 -5.66
C HIS A 136 -5.56 -20.24 -4.96
N THR A 137 -5.90 -21.41 -4.41
CA THR A 137 -4.91 -22.39 -3.88
C THR A 137 -4.54 -23.47 -4.90
N TRP A 138 -5.03 -23.40 -6.14
CA TRP A 138 -4.47 -24.21 -7.23
C TRP A 138 -3.01 -23.81 -7.48
N LYS A 139 -2.08 -24.69 -7.12
CA LYS A 139 -0.68 -24.66 -7.56
C LYS A 139 -0.46 -25.70 -8.67
N PRO A 140 -0.27 -25.32 -9.94
CA PRO A 140 0.44 -26.18 -10.87
C PRO A 140 1.93 -25.98 -10.61
N ASP A 141 2.66 -27.08 -10.41
CA ASP A 141 4.10 -27.16 -10.13
C ASP A 141 4.60 -26.63 -8.76
N GLY A 142 4.70 -27.56 -7.81
CA GLY A 142 6.00 -28.01 -7.27
C GLY A 142 6.88 -27.04 -6.47
N LEU A 143 6.61 -25.74 -6.43
CA LEU A 143 7.40 -24.76 -5.68
C LEU A 143 6.65 -24.32 -4.41
N GLN A 144 7.31 -24.62 -3.29
CA GLN A 144 6.81 -24.72 -1.93
C GLN A 144 5.86 -23.57 -1.51
N ALA A 145 4.69 -23.94 -0.97
CA ALA A 145 3.83 -23.02 -0.22
C ALA A 145 4.47 -22.76 1.14
N LYS A 146 5.26 -21.68 1.26
CA LYS A 146 6.00 -21.39 2.50
C LYS A 146 5.65 -20.09 3.21
N THR A 147 4.70 -19.32 2.71
CA THR A 147 4.08 -18.26 3.49
C THR A 147 2.58 -18.42 3.38
N SER A 148 1.89 -18.54 4.51
CA SER A 148 0.46 -18.25 4.54
C SER A 148 0.27 -16.88 3.91
N ASP A 149 -0.42 -16.83 2.77
CA ASP A 149 -0.62 -15.56 2.09
C ASP A 149 -1.27 -14.58 3.07
N THR A 150 -0.53 -13.53 3.43
CA THR A 150 -1.00 -12.50 4.35
C THR A 150 -1.83 -11.50 3.55
N TYR A 151 -3.03 -11.24 4.04
CA TYR A 151 -3.97 -10.31 3.40
C TYR A 151 -4.32 -9.19 4.36
N ILE A 152 -4.67 -8.04 3.81
CA ILE A 152 -5.49 -7.08 4.53
C ILE A 152 -6.94 -7.25 4.11
N VAL A 153 -7.85 -7.19 5.08
CA VAL A 153 -9.30 -7.06 4.88
C VAL A 153 -9.67 -5.65 5.28
N GLN A 154 -10.37 -4.93 4.41
CA GLN A 154 -10.72 -3.54 4.60
C GLN A 154 -12.19 -3.33 4.28
N LYS A 155 -12.92 -2.55 5.08
CA LYS A 155 -14.30 -2.17 4.74
C LYS A 155 -14.28 -1.34 3.46
N TYR A 156 -15.08 -1.72 2.47
CA TYR A 156 -15.11 -1.04 1.19
C TYR A 156 -15.83 0.30 1.30
N ILE A 157 -15.39 1.28 0.51
CA ILE A 157 -16.04 2.59 0.43
C ILE A 157 -17.13 2.49 -0.64
N GLU A 158 -18.38 2.38 -0.20
CA GLU A 158 -19.57 2.16 -1.03
C GLU A 158 -20.08 3.43 -1.72
N ASN A 159 -19.77 4.60 -1.17
CA ASN A 159 -20.19 5.89 -1.73
C ASN A 159 -18.96 6.74 -2.08
N PRO A 160 -18.11 6.32 -3.03
CA PRO A 160 -16.98 7.12 -3.46
C PRO A 160 -17.48 8.33 -4.25
N TYR A 161 -16.74 9.44 -4.18
CA TYR A 161 -16.97 10.55 -5.10
C TYR A 161 -16.73 10.08 -6.54
N THR A 162 -17.61 10.46 -7.46
CA THR A 162 -17.55 10.04 -8.87
C THR A 162 -17.47 11.24 -9.80
N ILE A 163 -16.80 11.06 -10.95
CA ILE A 163 -16.77 12.07 -12.02
C ILE A 163 -17.48 11.46 -13.23
N GLY A 164 -18.61 12.05 -13.59
CA GLY A 164 -19.49 11.54 -14.65
C GLY A 164 -19.89 10.08 -14.42
N GLY A 165 -20.36 9.75 -13.21
CA GLY A 165 -20.87 8.41 -12.85
C GLY A 165 -19.80 7.32 -12.66
N LYS A 166 -18.51 7.64 -12.84
CA LYS A 166 -17.43 6.66 -12.71
C LYS A 166 -16.57 6.95 -11.49
N LYS A 167 -16.23 5.89 -10.78
CA LYS A 167 -15.23 5.91 -9.71
C LYS A 167 -13.84 6.16 -10.32
N PHE A 168 -13.00 6.84 -9.56
CA PHE A 168 -11.61 7.07 -9.90
C PHE A 168 -10.73 6.97 -8.65
N ASP A 169 -9.42 6.81 -8.84
CA ASP A 169 -8.42 7.02 -7.80
C ASP A 169 -7.53 8.22 -8.14
N LEU A 170 -6.90 8.82 -7.13
CA LEU A 170 -5.93 9.91 -7.29
C LEU A 170 -4.53 9.39 -7.00
N ARG A 171 -3.60 9.66 -7.91
CA ARG A 171 -2.17 9.50 -7.71
C ARG A 171 -1.55 10.88 -7.47
N LEU A 172 -1.15 11.10 -6.22
CA LEU A 172 -0.36 12.25 -5.80
C LEU A 172 1.11 11.84 -5.69
N TYR A 173 2.01 12.77 -6.02
CA TYR A 173 3.45 12.57 -5.91
C TYR A 173 3.99 13.42 -4.77
N VAL A 174 4.69 12.78 -3.85
CA VAL A 174 5.29 13.40 -2.68
C VAL A 174 6.78 13.04 -2.67
N LEU A 175 7.63 14.06 -2.56
CA LEU A 175 9.08 13.91 -2.42
C LEU A 175 9.46 14.24 -0.98
N VAL A 176 10.03 13.28 -0.27
CA VAL A 176 10.65 13.51 1.03
C VAL A 176 12.14 13.68 0.78
N THR A 177 12.73 14.79 1.23
CA THR A 177 14.18 15.04 1.05
C THR A 177 14.96 14.87 2.35
N SER A 178 14.30 14.99 3.51
CA SER A 178 14.91 14.73 4.81
C SER A 178 13.85 14.32 5.83
N PHE A 179 14.24 13.48 6.80
CA PHE A 179 13.45 13.15 7.99
C PHE A 179 13.94 13.89 9.25
N SER A 180 15.11 14.53 9.21
CA SER A 180 15.71 15.25 10.33
C SER A 180 16.51 16.46 9.81
N PRO A 181 15.91 17.66 9.71
CA PRO A 181 14.49 17.95 9.95
C PRO A 181 13.59 17.34 8.87
N LEU A 182 12.31 17.11 9.18
CA LEU A 182 11.35 16.59 8.20
C LEU A 182 11.08 17.65 7.10
N VAL A 183 11.42 17.32 5.86
CA VAL A 183 11.18 18.15 4.68
C VAL A 183 10.42 17.34 3.63
N VAL A 184 9.21 17.80 3.31
CA VAL A 184 8.26 17.11 2.42
C VAL A 184 7.75 18.09 1.37
N TRP A 185 7.80 17.67 0.10
CA TRP A 185 7.34 18.42 -1.06
C TRP A 185 6.19 17.69 -1.73
N THR A 186 5.14 18.40 -2.09
CA THR A 186 4.04 17.87 -2.90
C THR A 186 4.15 18.39 -4.32
N TYR A 187 4.11 17.50 -5.30
CA TYR A 187 4.03 17.93 -6.68
C TYR A 187 2.64 18.50 -6.95
N ARG A 188 2.57 19.65 -7.64
CA ARG A 188 1.32 20.38 -7.85
C ARG A 188 0.35 19.67 -8.79
N ALA A 189 0.86 18.83 -9.68
CA ALA A 189 0.05 18.01 -10.55
C ALA A 189 -0.08 16.58 -9.99
N GLY A 190 -1.20 15.94 -10.30
CA GLY A 190 -1.45 14.54 -10.01
C GLY A 190 -2.15 13.89 -11.19
N ILE A 191 -2.25 12.56 -11.16
CA ILE A 191 -2.97 11.79 -12.17
C ILE A 191 -4.21 11.21 -11.49
N TYR A 192 -5.34 11.16 -12.20
CA TYR A 192 -6.49 10.38 -11.75
C TYR A 192 -6.76 9.24 -12.72
N ASN A 193 -6.97 8.02 -12.23
CA ASN A 193 -7.34 6.90 -13.10
C ASN A 193 -8.84 6.65 -12.96
N ARG A 194 -9.58 6.86 -14.04
CA ARG A 194 -11.02 6.61 -14.12
C ARG A 194 -11.27 5.13 -14.43
N LEU A 195 -12.21 4.50 -13.71
CA LEU A 195 -12.67 3.16 -14.09
C LEU A 195 -13.41 3.20 -15.43
N LEU A 196 -13.30 2.10 -16.20
CA LEU A 196 -13.93 1.99 -17.50
C LEU A 196 -15.46 1.80 -17.39
N THR A 197 -15.92 1.09 -16.36
CA THR A 197 -17.32 0.78 -16.11
C THR A 197 -17.98 1.77 -15.15
N ASP A 198 -19.29 1.98 -15.35
CA ASP A 198 -20.09 2.81 -14.45
C ASP A 198 -20.21 2.16 -13.08
N TYR A 199 -20.10 2.98 -12.04
CA TYR A 199 -20.03 2.48 -10.66
C TYR A 199 -21.31 1.72 -10.25
N LEU A 200 -22.47 2.19 -10.73
CA LEU A 200 -23.77 1.57 -10.49
C LEU A 200 -23.91 0.21 -11.20
N LEU A 201 -23.36 0.07 -12.41
CA LEU A 201 -23.36 -1.19 -13.15
C LEU A 201 -22.41 -2.22 -12.51
N TYR A 202 -21.28 -1.77 -11.95
CA TYR A 202 -20.34 -2.63 -11.23
C TYR A 202 -20.90 -3.15 -9.90
N GLN A 203 -21.64 -2.33 -9.15
CA GLN A 203 -22.36 -2.81 -7.97
C GLN A 203 -23.44 -3.83 -8.36
N TRP A 204 -24.21 -3.57 -9.43
CA TRP A 204 -25.24 -4.48 -9.90
C TRP A 204 -24.69 -5.85 -10.34
N LEU A 205 -23.55 -5.88 -11.04
CA LEU A 205 -22.92 -7.14 -11.51
C LEU A 205 -22.21 -7.96 -10.41
N ASN A 206 -21.83 -7.36 -9.29
CA ASN A 206 -21.12 -8.06 -8.20
C ASN A 206 -21.99 -8.35 -6.96
N CYS A 207 -23.20 -7.77 -6.91
CA CYS A 207 -24.19 -8.02 -5.85
C CYS A 207 -25.40 -8.85 -6.33
N SER A 208 -25.42 -9.30 -7.60
CA SER A 208 -26.45 -10.19 -8.16
C SER A 208 -25.99 -11.64 -8.17
#